data_AF-A0A8S3IX21-F1
#
_entry.id   AF-A0A8S3IX21-F1
#
_cell.length_a   1.000
_cell.length_b   1.000
_cell.length_c   1.000
_cell.angle_alpha   90.00
_cell.angle_beta   90.00
_cell.angle_gamma   90.00
#
_symmetry.space_group_name_H-M   'P 1'
#
loop_
_entity.id
_entity.type
_entity.pdbx_description
1 polymer ?
#
loop_
_entity_poly.entity_id
_entity_poly.type
_entity_poly.pdbx_seq_one_letter_code
_entity_poly.pdbx_strand_id
1 'polypeptide(L)'
;MIRQLPLATKPNRQLSYIPEFIIQNITDYLTFLGRFNVQLFESLSSVNEYVTLVLVFMGDANRLRNPHLRAALAEAFEAILPNKQHGGGRTLNSSFAEAIFMHHPLIEHLPRVLLDVFVSIELTGQAVAFEQKFNYRRPMYEILDYLWKFDKHREQVKKLTAYAEEHIDDAEAPLVLRFINLLMNDANFLLDEALS
;
A
#
# COMPACT_ATOMS: atom_id res chain seq x y z
N MET A 1 -18.42 -10.25 6.29
CA MET A 1 -16.95 -10.35 6.50
C MET A 1 -16.30 -10.32 5.13
N ILE A 2 -15.46 -9.30 4.86
CA ILE A 2 -14.76 -9.16 3.56
C ILE A 2 -13.70 -10.27 3.48
N ARG A 3 -13.61 -10.97 2.34
CA ARG A 3 -12.69 -12.12 2.17
C ARG A 3 -11.73 -11.98 0.98
N GLN A 4 -11.87 -10.93 0.16
CA GLN A 4 -11.05 -10.75 -1.04
C GLN A 4 -10.94 -9.26 -1.40
N LEU A 5 -9.75 -8.83 -1.85
CA LEU A 5 -9.52 -7.51 -2.41
C LEU A 5 -8.93 -7.60 -3.83
N PRO A 6 -9.31 -6.68 -4.76
CA PRO A 6 -10.36 -5.66 -4.62
C PRO A 6 -11.73 -6.30 -4.44
N LEU A 7 -12.67 -5.54 -3.89
CA LEU A 7 -14.02 -6.02 -3.64
C LEU A 7 -14.72 -6.29 -4.97
N ALA A 8 -15.18 -7.53 -5.20
CA ALA A 8 -15.94 -7.89 -6.40
C ALA A 8 -17.29 -7.14 -6.50
N THR A 9 -17.81 -6.66 -5.37
CA THR A 9 -19.04 -5.87 -5.35
C THR A 9 -18.79 -4.47 -5.86
N LYS A 10 -19.68 -3.99 -6.74
CA LYS A 10 -19.66 -2.58 -7.15
C LYS A 10 -19.79 -1.68 -5.90
N PRO A 11 -19.08 -0.54 -5.86
CA PRO A 11 -19.23 0.41 -4.77
C PRO A 11 -20.69 0.84 -4.65
N ASN A 12 -21.21 0.92 -3.41
CA ASN A 12 -22.54 1.44 -3.19
C ASN A 12 -22.57 2.88 -3.72
N ARG A 13 -23.54 3.18 -4.60
CA ARG A 13 -23.71 4.49 -5.21
C ARG A 13 -23.76 5.62 -4.18
N GLN A 14 -24.29 5.38 -2.99
CA GLN A 14 -24.33 6.38 -1.92
C GLN A 14 -22.94 6.80 -1.44
N LEU A 15 -21.98 5.87 -1.40
CA LEU A 15 -20.60 6.16 -1.02
C LEU A 15 -19.89 7.04 -2.07
N SER A 16 -20.33 7.01 -3.33
CA SER A 16 -19.77 7.88 -4.38
C SER A 16 -20.09 9.37 -4.19
N TYR A 17 -21.03 9.70 -3.31
CA TYR A 17 -21.34 11.09 -2.93
C TYR A 17 -20.52 11.57 -1.73
N ILE A 18 -19.78 10.68 -1.07
CA ILE A 18 -18.94 11.03 0.08
C ILE A 18 -17.67 11.70 -0.43
N PRO A 19 -17.33 12.90 0.04
CA PRO A 19 -16.11 13.59 -0.38
C PRO A 19 -14.84 12.82 -0.01
N GLU A 20 -13.88 12.74 -0.94
CA GLU A 20 -12.60 12.06 -0.73
C GLU A 20 -11.77 12.65 0.43
N PHE A 21 -11.96 13.94 0.75
CA PHE A 21 -11.23 14.59 1.85
C PHE A 21 -11.49 13.92 3.21
N ILE A 22 -12.62 13.21 3.38
CA ILE A 22 -12.89 12.46 4.61
C ILE A 22 -11.86 11.32 4.75
N ILE A 23 -11.56 10.63 3.66
CA ILE A 23 -10.52 9.59 3.65
C ILE A 23 -9.13 10.24 3.81
N GLN A 24 -8.88 11.40 3.20
CA GLN A 24 -7.66 12.17 3.42
C GLN A 24 -7.45 12.50 4.90
N ASN A 25 -8.45 13.06 5.59
CA ASN A 25 -8.35 13.41 7.01
C ASN A 25 -8.06 12.18 7.89
N ILE A 26 -8.70 11.05 7.60
CA ILE A 26 -8.42 9.79 8.30
C ILE A 26 -6.97 9.36 8.04
N THR A 27 -6.51 9.43 6.80
CA THR A 27 -5.15 9.08 6.39
C THR A 27 -4.10 9.94 7.08
N ASP A 28 -4.32 11.26 7.13
CA ASP A 28 -3.44 12.23 7.77
C ASP A 28 -3.36 11.98 9.28
N TYR A 29 -4.50 11.71 9.90
CA TYR A 29 -4.56 11.40 11.33
C TYR A 29 -3.85 10.09 11.67
N LEU A 30 -4.05 9.02 10.89
CA LEU A 30 -3.38 7.74 11.11
C LEU A 30 -1.86 7.86 10.89
N THR A 31 -1.45 8.59 9.85
CA THR A 31 -0.03 8.91 9.61
C THR A 31 0.56 9.67 10.79
N PHE A 32 -0.15 10.67 11.33
CA PHE A 32 0.28 11.41 12.50
C PHE A 32 0.43 10.50 13.73
N LEU A 33 -0.55 9.63 14.00
CA LEU A 33 -0.48 8.70 15.12
C LEU A 33 0.70 7.72 14.98
N GLY A 34 0.87 7.09 13.82
CA GLY A 34 2.00 6.19 13.56
C GLY A 34 3.36 6.88 13.70
N ARG A 35 3.44 8.18 13.38
CA ARG A 35 4.70 8.95 13.43
C ARG A 35 5.00 9.63 14.75
N PHE A 36 4.00 9.98 15.55
CA PHE A 36 4.20 10.85 16.72
C PHE A 36 3.57 10.31 18.00
N ASN A 37 2.59 9.40 17.91
CA ASN A 37 1.90 8.86 19.07
C ASN A 37 1.52 7.38 18.88
N VAL A 38 2.55 6.55 18.70
CA VAL A 38 2.42 5.10 18.53
C VAL A 38 1.69 4.42 19.71
N GLN A 39 1.83 4.90 20.94
CA GLN A 39 1.07 4.36 22.08
C GLN A 39 -0.44 4.56 21.91
N LEU A 40 -0.86 5.75 21.47
CA LEU A 40 -2.27 6.00 21.21
C LEU A 40 -2.77 5.08 20.09
N PHE A 41 -1.98 4.93 19.01
CA PHE A 41 -2.30 4.01 17.92
C PHE A 41 -2.51 2.57 18.42
N GLU A 42 -1.61 2.05 19.25
CA GLU A 42 -1.68 0.71 19.84
C GLU A 42 -2.91 0.53 20.75
N SER A 43 -3.34 1.60 21.42
CA SER A 43 -4.47 1.56 22.34
C SER A 43 -5.84 1.67 21.67
N LEU A 44 -5.89 1.95 20.36
CA LEU A 44 -7.15 2.09 19.64
C LEU A 44 -7.89 0.74 19.63
N SER A 45 -9.15 0.75 20.09
CA SER A 45 -10.01 -0.44 20.00
C SER A 45 -10.40 -0.77 18.56
N SER A 46 -10.35 0.21 17.67
CA SER A 46 -10.80 0.09 16.26
C SER A 46 -9.67 -0.08 15.24
N VAL A 47 -8.50 -0.59 15.66
CA VAL A 47 -7.33 -0.77 14.77
C VAL A 47 -7.66 -1.63 13.55
N ASN A 48 -8.41 -2.72 13.76
CA ASN A 48 -8.78 -3.63 12.67
C ASN A 48 -9.67 -2.93 11.63
N GLU A 49 -10.59 -2.07 12.06
CA GLU A 49 -11.43 -1.27 11.19
C GLU A 49 -10.60 -0.25 10.40
N TYR A 50 -9.59 0.36 11.02
CA TYR A 50 -8.67 1.26 10.32
C TYR A 50 -7.82 0.53 9.29
N VAL A 51 -7.23 -0.63 9.65
CA VAL A 51 -6.46 -1.46 8.71
C VAL A 51 -7.35 -1.93 7.57
N THR A 52 -8.60 -2.31 7.84
CA THR A 52 -9.59 -2.66 6.81
C THR A 52 -9.88 -1.48 5.88
N LEU A 53 -10.10 -0.28 6.44
CA LEU A 53 -10.34 0.93 5.65
C LEU A 53 -9.15 1.21 4.72
N VAL A 54 -7.93 1.20 5.26
CA VAL A 54 -6.71 1.41 4.48
C VAL A 54 -6.61 0.39 3.35
N LEU A 55 -6.69 -0.91 3.65
CA LEU A 55 -6.56 -1.97 2.63
C LEU A 55 -7.65 -1.89 1.54
N VAL A 56 -8.90 -1.59 1.91
CA VAL A 56 -10.02 -1.52 0.97
C VAL A 56 -9.89 -0.32 0.04
N PHE A 57 -9.65 0.88 0.56
CA PHE A 57 -9.58 2.09 -0.26
C PHE A 57 -8.24 2.19 -1.02
N MET A 58 -7.15 1.74 -0.42
CA MET A 58 -5.84 1.64 -1.09
C MET A 58 -5.90 0.64 -2.24
N GLY A 59 -6.61 -0.48 -2.09
CA GLY A 59 -6.63 -1.58 -3.07
C GLY A 59 -7.70 -1.51 -4.17
N ASP A 60 -8.58 -0.51 -4.18
CA ASP A 60 -9.71 -0.47 -5.10
C ASP A 60 -9.92 0.91 -5.73
N ALA A 61 -9.41 1.06 -6.97
CA ALA A 61 -9.55 2.28 -7.76
C ALA A 61 -11.01 2.66 -8.06
N ASN A 62 -11.96 1.72 -7.96
CA ASN A 62 -13.38 2.04 -8.14
C ASN A 62 -13.98 2.73 -6.90
N ARG A 63 -13.35 2.58 -5.74
CA ARG A 63 -13.79 3.15 -4.46
C ARG A 63 -13.06 4.42 -4.11
N LEU A 64 -11.77 4.48 -4.42
CA LEU A 64 -10.94 5.67 -4.27
C LEU A 64 -10.22 5.91 -5.59
N ARG A 65 -10.73 6.85 -6.38
CA ARG A 65 -10.19 7.07 -7.74
C ARG A 65 -8.85 7.79 -7.70
N ASN A 66 -8.65 8.66 -6.72
CA ASN A 66 -7.44 9.45 -6.59
C ASN A 66 -6.22 8.57 -6.23
N PRO A 67 -5.28 8.37 -7.16
CA PRO A 67 -4.09 7.53 -6.95
C PRO A 67 -3.11 8.13 -5.94
N HIS A 68 -3.06 9.46 -5.82
CA HIS A 68 -2.20 10.15 -4.85
C HIS A 68 -2.69 9.92 -3.42
N LEU A 69 -4.00 9.93 -3.19
CA LEU A 69 -4.59 9.57 -1.90
C LEU A 69 -4.41 8.08 -1.59
N ARG A 70 -4.46 7.20 -2.60
CA ARG A 70 -4.09 5.79 -2.42
C ARG A 70 -2.62 5.60 -2.04
N ALA A 71 -1.71 6.40 -2.60
CA ALA A 71 -0.31 6.41 -2.19
C ALA A 71 -0.12 6.96 -0.77
N ALA A 72 -0.87 8.00 -0.38
CA ALA A 72 -0.88 8.51 1.00
C ALA A 72 -1.39 7.45 2.00
N LEU A 73 -2.36 6.61 1.61
CA LEU A 73 -2.79 5.47 2.41
C LEU A 73 -1.67 4.43 2.57
N ALA A 74 -0.86 4.20 1.53
CA ALA A 74 0.33 3.35 1.65
C ALA A 74 1.36 3.95 2.61
N GLU A 75 1.57 5.27 2.56
CA GLU A 75 2.42 5.99 3.53
C GLU A 75 1.91 5.88 4.97
N ALA A 76 0.59 6.00 5.18
CA ALA A 76 -0.02 5.81 6.49
C ALA A 76 0.17 4.37 7.00
N PHE A 77 0.07 3.38 6.11
CA PHE A 77 0.30 1.97 6.44
C PHE A 77 1.78 1.67 6.69
N GLU A 78 2.67 2.39 6.04
CA GLU A 78 4.11 2.27 6.25
C GLU A 78 4.53 2.80 7.62
N ALA A 79 3.86 3.86 8.12
CA ALA A 79 4.10 4.42 9.44
C ALA A 79 3.81 3.46 10.62
N ILE A 80 3.26 2.26 10.36
CA ILE A 80 3.04 1.22 11.37
C ILE A 80 4.00 0.03 11.23
N LEU A 81 5.05 0.14 10.41
CA LEU A 81 6.11 -0.86 10.37
C LEU A 81 6.90 -0.88 11.69
N PRO A 82 7.26 -2.08 12.21
CA PRO A 82 8.05 -2.17 13.43
C PRO A 82 9.49 -1.70 13.17
N ASN A 83 10.15 -1.20 14.21
CA ASN A 83 11.53 -0.70 14.19
C ASN A 83 11.80 0.54 13.33
N LYS A 84 10.79 1.16 12.72
CA LYS A 84 10.95 2.54 12.26
C LYS A 84 11.03 3.46 13.47
N GLN A 85 12.17 4.15 13.61
CA GLN A 85 12.30 5.24 14.55
C GLN A 85 11.46 6.41 14.05
N HIS A 86 10.29 6.58 14.67
CA HIS A 86 9.39 7.66 14.37
C HIS A 86 9.76 8.92 15.18
N GLY A 87 9.10 10.05 14.90
CA GLY A 87 9.32 11.30 15.61
C GLY A 87 9.19 11.10 17.12
N GLY A 88 10.24 11.42 17.86
CA GLY A 88 10.30 11.20 19.32
C GLY A 88 10.95 9.88 19.77
N GLY A 89 11.63 9.16 18.86
CA GLY A 89 12.51 8.03 19.21
C GLY A 89 11.79 6.76 19.68
N ARG A 90 10.47 6.69 19.47
CA ARG A 90 9.64 5.54 19.85
C ARG A 90 9.28 4.72 18.62
N THR A 91 9.26 3.40 18.79
CA THR A 91 8.88 2.42 17.77
C THR A 91 7.56 1.76 18.16
N LEU A 92 6.81 1.30 17.17
CA LEU A 92 5.63 0.46 17.42
C LEU A 92 6.05 -0.84 18.12
N ASN A 93 5.22 -1.33 19.03
CA ASN A 93 5.38 -2.62 19.68
C ASN A 93 5.39 -3.73 18.63
N SER A 94 6.47 -4.53 18.62
CA SER A 94 6.67 -5.59 17.62
C SER A 94 5.55 -6.63 17.60
N SER A 95 4.99 -7.00 18.75
CA SER A 95 3.90 -7.98 18.82
C SER A 95 2.58 -7.41 18.31
N PHE A 96 2.33 -6.12 18.53
CA PHE A 96 1.17 -5.44 17.97
C PHE A 96 1.27 -5.30 16.44
N ALA A 97 2.45 -4.91 15.93
CA ALA A 97 2.72 -4.92 14.49
C ALA A 97 2.48 -6.31 13.90
N GLU A 98 3.12 -7.34 14.46
CA GLU A 98 3.00 -8.72 14.00
C GLU A 98 1.54 -9.19 13.96
N ALA A 99 0.72 -8.80 14.95
CA ALA A 99 -0.70 -9.12 14.97
C ALA A 99 -1.44 -8.55 13.75
N ILE A 100 -1.15 -7.30 13.35
CA ILE A 100 -1.71 -6.71 12.12
C ILE A 100 -1.21 -7.48 10.90
N PHE A 101 0.10 -7.68 10.80
CA PHE A 101 0.75 -8.23 9.60
C PHE A 101 0.52 -9.73 9.39
N MET A 102 0.10 -10.47 10.41
CA MET A 102 -0.14 -11.91 10.34
C MET A 102 -1.61 -12.30 10.47
N HIS A 103 -2.37 -11.61 11.33
CA HIS A 103 -3.70 -12.06 11.75
C HIS A 103 -4.85 -11.20 11.22
N HIS A 104 -4.61 -9.99 10.73
CA HIS A 104 -5.70 -9.18 10.18
C HIS A 104 -6.36 -9.90 8.98
N PRO A 105 -7.71 -9.98 8.91
CA PRO A 105 -8.41 -10.82 7.93
C PRO A 105 -8.09 -10.53 6.46
N LEU A 106 -7.72 -9.29 6.14
CA LEU A 106 -7.42 -8.85 4.77
C LEU A 106 -5.93 -8.75 4.45
N ILE A 107 -5.05 -9.06 5.42
CA ILE A 107 -3.63 -8.75 5.28
C ILE A 107 -2.94 -9.55 4.18
N GLU A 108 -3.46 -10.74 3.84
CA GLU A 108 -2.93 -11.55 2.75
C GLU A 108 -3.06 -10.87 1.38
N HIS A 109 -3.96 -9.90 1.24
CA HIS A 109 -4.15 -9.17 -0.02
C HIS A 109 -3.16 -8.00 -0.16
N LEU A 110 -2.47 -7.63 0.92
CA LEU A 110 -1.59 -6.47 0.96
C LEU A 110 -0.50 -6.49 -0.13
N PRO A 111 0.22 -7.60 -0.42
CA PRO A 111 1.18 -7.63 -1.52
C PRO A 111 0.56 -7.19 -2.84
N ARG A 112 -0.60 -7.78 -3.22
CA ARG A 112 -1.31 -7.42 -4.46
C ARG A 112 -1.74 -5.95 -4.46
N VAL A 113 -2.27 -5.47 -3.34
CA VAL A 113 -2.71 -4.07 -3.18
C VAL A 113 -1.54 -3.11 -3.39
N LEU A 114 -0.38 -3.38 -2.81
CA LEU A 114 0.80 -2.53 -2.97
C LEU A 114 1.26 -2.47 -4.42
N LEU A 115 1.34 -3.62 -5.12
CA LEU A 115 1.72 -3.64 -6.54
C LEU A 115 0.73 -2.84 -7.40
N ASP A 116 -0.57 -2.95 -7.12
CA ASP A 116 -1.61 -2.20 -7.85
C ASP A 116 -1.47 -0.69 -7.67
N VAL A 117 -1.27 -0.21 -6.43
CA VAL A 117 -1.06 1.22 -6.17
C VAL A 117 0.23 1.70 -6.83
N PHE A 118 1.31 0.92 -6.70
CA PHE A 118 2.62 1.22 -7.28
C PHE A 118 2.53 1.50 -8.79
N VAL A 119 1.84 0.62 -9.49
CA VAL A 119 1.60 0.73 -10.93
C VAL A 119 0.64 1.87 -11.26
N SER A 120 -0.37 2.11 -10.43
CA SER A 120 -1.36 3.18 -10.66
C SER A 120 -0.76 4.59 -10.63
N ILE A 121 0.35 4.81 -9.91
CA ILE A 121 1.07 6.09 -9.86
C ILE A 121 1.61 6.50 -11.25
N GLU A 122 1.97 5.53 -12.09
CA GLU A 122 2.44 5.83 -13.44
C GLU A 122 1.30 6.22 -14.39
N LEU A 123 0.13 5.60 -14.20
CA LEU A 123 -1.03 5.76 -15.09
C LEU A 123 -1.78 7.08 -14.91
N THR A 124 -1.34 7.95 -14.01
CA THR A 124 -2.09 9.16 -13.62
C THR A 124 -2.14 10.22 -14.72
N GLY A 125 -1.34 10.10 -15.79
CA GLY A 125 -1.35 10.99 -16.96
C GLY A 125 -0.96 12.45 -16.65
N GLN A 126 -0.79 12.79 -15.38
CA GLN A 126 -0.30 14.08 -14.92
C GLN A 126 1.22 14.08 -15.07
N ALA A 127 1.77 15.17 -15.61
CA ALA A 127 3.21 15.40 -15.71
C ALA A 127 3.81 15.69 -14.33
N VAL A 128 3.80 14.67 -13.46
CA VAL A 128 4.44 14.68 -12.16
C VAL A 128 5.91 14.29 -12.35
N ALA A 129 6.81 15.06 -11.75
CA ALA A 129 8.25 14.79 -11.81
C ALA A 129 8.55 13.37 -11.27
N PHE A 130 9.56 12.72 -11.84
CA PHE A 130 9.98 11.38 -11.42
C PHE A 130 10.17 11.30 -9.90
N GLU A 131 10.87 12.29 -9.31
CA GLU A 131 11.15 12.34 -7.88
C GLU A 131 9.87 12.24 -7.03
N GLN A 132 8.79 12.89 -7.44
CA GLN A 132 7.51 12.83 -6.73
C GLN A 132 6.83 11.45 -6.90
N LYS A 133 6.88 10.85 -8.10
CA LYS A 133 6.39 9.47 -8.31
C LYS A 133 7.17 8.48 -7.46
N PHE A 134 8.50 8.63 -7.41
CA PHE A 134 9.39 7.82 -6.58
C PHE A 134 9.05 7.98 -5.09
N ASN A 135 8.82 9.21 -4.64
CA ASN A 135 8.39 9.47 -3.25
C ASN A 135 7.07 8.77 -2.90
N TYR A 136 6.10 8.71 -3.83
CA TYR A 136 4.88 7.93 -3.61
C TYR A 136 5.11 6.41 -3.57
N ARG A 137 6.09 5.90 -4.32
CA ARG A 137 6.43 4.47 -4.36
C ARG A 137 7.27 4.02 -3.17
N ARG A 138 8.11 4.90 -2.62
CA ARG A 138 9.05 4.58 -1.54
C ARG A 138 8.42 3.84 -0.35
N PRO A 139 7.25 4.26 0.18
CA PRO A 139 6.60 3.54 1.28
C PRO A 139 6.28 2.09 0.95
N MET A 140 5.98 1.78 -0.32
CA MET A 140 5.63 0.43 -0.75
C MET A 140 6.85 -0.50 -0.74
N TYR A 141 8.05 0.01 -1.03
CA TYR A 141 9.28 -0.78 -0.92
C TYR A 141 9.53 -1.22 0.52
N GLU A 142 9.42 -0.29 1.47
CA GLU A 142 9.61 -0.57 2.90
C GLU A 142 8.61 -1.63 3.39
N ILE A 143 7.34 -1.50 3.00
CA ILE A 143 6.32 -2.48 3.35
C ILE A 143 6.62 -3.84 2.69
N LEU A 144 6.93 -3.87 1.38
CA LEU A 144 7.23 -5.12 0.66
C LEU A 144 8.45 -5.84 1.25
N ASP A 145 9.52 -5.13 1.61
CA ASP A 145 10.68 -5.69 2.29
C ASP A 145 10.31 -6.32 3.64
N TYR A 146 9.49 -5.63 4.43
CA TYR A 146 8.99 -6.18 5.69
C TYR A 146 8.13 -7.42 5.49
N LEU A 147 7.20 -7.40 4.52
CA LEU A 147 6.35 -8.55 4.19
C LEU A 147 7.16 -9.75 3.70
N TRP A 148 8.29 -9.51 3.05
CA TRP A 148 9.18 -10.55 2.56
C TRP A 148 9.74 -11.44 3.68
N LYS A 149 9.61 -11.06 4.96
CA LYS A 149 9.99 -11.87 6.12
C LYS A 149 9.01 -13.01 6.40
N PHE A 150 7.78 -12.95 5.90
CA PHE A 150 6.72 -13.91 6.19
C PHE A 150 6.35 -14.80 4.99
N ASP A 151 6.35 -16.12 5.18
CA ASP A 151 5.99 -17.08 4.13
C ASP A 151 4.62 -16.81 3.51
N LYS A 152 3.62 -16.52 4.35
CA LYS A 152 2.25 -16.25 3.92
C LYS A 152 2.17 -15.16 2.85
N HIS A 153 2.97 -14.10 2.97
CA HIS A 153 3.00 -12.99 2.01
C HIS A 153 3.82 -13.33 0.77
N ARG A 154 4.97 -14.02 0.94
CA ARG A 154 5.78 -14.53 -0.18
C ARG A 154 4.95 -15.41 -1.11
N GLU A 155 4.12 -16.30 -0.55
CA GLU A 155 3.22 -17.16 -1.34
C GLU A 155 2.21 -16.37 -2.19
N GLN A 156 1.76 -15.20 -1.73
CA GLN A 156 0.86 -14.35 -2.53
C GLN A 156 1.60 -13.71 -3.70
N VAL A 157 2.84 -13.28 -3.50
CA VAL A 157 3.69 -12.79 -4.61
C VAL A 157 3.93 -13.91 -5.62
N LYS A 158 4.27 -15.12 -5.18
CA LYS A 158 4.45 -16.29 -6.07
C LYS A 158 3.20 -16.59 -6.90
N LYS A 159 2.00 -16.53 -6.30
CA LYS A 159 0.73 -16.71 -7.04
C LYS A 159 0.55 -15.65 -8.12
N LEU A 160 0.89 -14.39 -7.82
CA LEU A 160 0.80 -13.31 -8.80
C LEU A 160 1.83 -13.49 -9.94
N THR A 161 3.03 -13.99 -9.63
CA THR A 161 4.06 -14.32 -10.63
C THR A 161 3.62 -15.49 -11.51
N ALA A 162 3.14 -16.59 -10.94
CA ALA A 162 2.63 -17.73 -11.70
C ALA A 162 1.48 -17.33 -12.64
N TYR A 163 0.54 -16.51 -12.14
CA TYR A 163 -0.51 -15.94 -12.98
C TYR A 163 0.06 -15.10 -14.14
N ALA A 164 1.10 -14.29 -13.89
CA ALA A 164 1.73 -13.49 -14.92
C ALA A 164 2.47 -14.32 -15.98
N GLU A 165 3.07 -15.44 -15.59
CA GLU A 165 3.71 -16.38 -16.53
C GLU A 165 2.68 -17.04 -17.45
N GLU A 166 1.52 -17.43 -16.92
CA GLU A 166 0.41 -18.00 -17.70
C GLU A 166 -0.23 -17.00 -18.67
N HIS A 167 -0.14 -15.69 -18.38
CA HIS A 167 -0.80 -14.61 -19.11
C HIS A 167 0.21 -13.64 -19.74
N ILE A 168 1.42 -14.12 -20.05
CA ILE A 168 2.50 -13.27 -20.58
C ILE A 168 2.18 -12.69 -21.96
N ASP A 169 1.36 -13.39 -22.74
CA ASP A 169 0.93 -13.01 -24.10
C ASP A 169 -0.38 -12.21 -24.12
N ASP A 170 -0.95 -11.88 -22.96
CA ASP A 170 -2.15 -11.04 -22.89
C ASP A 170 -1.89 -9.64 -23.45
N ALA A 171 -2.92 -9.05 -24.06
CA ALA A 171 -2.83 -7.70 -24.64
C ALA A 171 -2.45 -6.63 -23.59
N GLU A 172 -2.91 -6.82 -22.35
CA GLU A 172 -2.55 -5.99 -21.20
C GLU A 172 -1.58 -6.77 -20.32
N ALA A 173 -0.37 -6.23 -20.14
CA ALA A 173 0.65 -6.90 -19.34
C ALA A 173 0.15 -7.16 -17.90
N PRO A 174 0.33 -8.38 -17.37
CA PRO A 174 -0.03 -8.71 -15.99
C PRO A 174 0.61 -7.77 -14.95
N LEU A 175 -0.09 -7.60 -13.82
CA LEU A 175 0.27 -6.63 -12.78
C LEU A 175 1.73 -6.74 -12.32
N VAL A 176 2.23 -7.96 -12.11
CA VAL A 176 3.62 -8.19 -11.66
C VAL A 176 4.64 -7.75 -12.70
N LEU A 177 4.40 -8.01 -13.99
CA LEU A 177 5.31 -7.58 -15.05
C LEU A 177 5.36 -6.06 -15.16
N ARG A 178 4.21 -5.40 -15.04
CA ARG A 178 4.14 -3.93 -14.99
C ARG A 178 4.87 -3.36 -13.79
N PHE A 179 4.73 -3.99 -12.62
CA PHE A 179 5.48 -3.63 -11.42
C PHE A 179 7.00 -3.78 -11.64
N ILE A 180 7.46 -4.93 -12.14
CA ILE A 180 8.88 -5.19 -12.41
C ILE A 180 9.45 -4.17 -13.38
N ASN A 181 8.72 -3.83 -14.44
CA ASN A 181 9.13 -2.80 -15.39
C ASN A 181 9.37 -1.44 -14.72
N LEU A 182 8.44 -1.00 -13.88
CA LEU A 182 8.56 0.25 -13.15
C LEU A 182 9.66 0.20 -12.06
N LEU A 183 9.84 -0.94 -11.41
CA LEU A 183 10.95 -1.16 -10.47
C LEU A 183 12.31 -1.02 -11.15
N MET A 184 12.48 -1.60 -12.34
CA MET A 184 13.72 -1.46 -13.12
C MET A 184 13.95 0.00 -13.54
N ASN A 185 12.89 0.70 -13.95
CA ASN A 185 12.98 2.13 -14.28
C ASN A 185 13.44 2.96 -13.08
N ASP A 186 12.89 2.69 -11.90
CA ASP A 186 13.27 3.40 -10.68
C ASP A 186 14.73 3.12 -10.30
N ALA A 187 15.19 1.87 -10.44
CA ALA A 187 16.58 1.50 -10.17
C ALA A 187 17.57 2.18 -11.13
N ASN A 188 17.25 2.24 -12.43
CA ASN A 188 18.10 2.91 -13.43
C ASN A 188 18.20 4.41 -13.15
N PHE A 189 17.07 5.08 -12.91
CA PHE A 189 17.06 6.51 -12.62
C PHE A 189 17.89 6.85 -11.36
N LEU A 190 17.70 6.08 -10.28
CA LEU A 190 18.45 6.30 -9.03
C LEU A 190 19.95 6.06 -9.22
N LEU A 191 20.33 5.10 -10.06
CA LEU A 191 21.73 4.85 -10.39
C LEU A 191 22.34 6.03 -11.15
N ASP A 192 21.63 6.57 -12.13
CA ASP A 192 22.07 7.72 -12.92
C ASP A 192 22.23 8.98 -12.03
N GLU A 193 21.27 9.24 -11.14
CA GLU A 193 21.34 10.32 -10.14
C GLU A 193 22.51 10.15 -9.16
N ALA A 194 22.79 8.93 -8.71
CA ALA A 194 23.88 8.66 -7.78
C ALA A 194 25.28 8.81 -8.40
N LEU A 195 25.38 8.70 -9.72
CA LEU A 195 26.63 8.80 -10.49
C LEU A 195 26.86 10.19 -11.11
N SER A 196 25.86 11.07 -11.07
CA SER A 196 25.92 12.45 -11.55
C SER A 196 26.51 13.41 -10.52
#